data_AF-A0A971H601-F1
#
_entry.id   AF-A0A971H601-F1
#
_cell.length_a   1.000
_cell.length_b   1.000
_cell.length_c   1.000
_cell.angle_alpha   90.00
_cell.angle_beta   90.00
_cell.angle_gamma   90.00
#
_symmetry.space_group_name_H-M   'P 1'
#
loop_
_entity.id
_entity.type
_entity.pdbx_description
1 polymer ?
#
loop_
_entity_poly.entity_id
_entity_poly.type
_entity_poly.pdbx_seq_one_letter_code
_entity_poly.pdbx_strand_id
1 'polypeptide(L)' 'MFSKSKRTIAIPPSETIREQLKDRGMTQKEFAIRMGLTEKHVSQLLNGQVE' A
#
# COMPACT_ATOMS: atom_id res chain seq x y z
N MET A 1 20.53 -20.36 18.10
CA MET A 1 20.98 -19.72 16.85
C MET A 1 19.84 -19.84 15.85
N PHE A 2 19.05 -18.77 15.64
CA PHE A 2 17.86 -18.83 14.77
C PHE A 2 18.31 -18.84 13.30
N SER A 3 18.01 -19.94 12.60
CA SER A 3 18.22 -20.03 11.16
C SER A 3 17.29 -19.04 10.45
N LYS A 4 17.83 -17.93 9.92
CA LYS A 4 17.07 -17.05 9.03
C LYS A 4 16.75 -17.85 7.76
N SER A 5 15.47 -18.03 7.47
CA SER A 5 15.00 -18.61 6.21
C SER A 5 15.66 -17.90 5.02
N LYS A 6 16.28 -18.67 4.11
CA LYS A 6 16.96 -18.15 2.91
C LYS A 6 16.01 -17.58 1.85
N ARG A 7 14.69 -17.58 2.10
CA ARG A 7 13.68 -17.08 1.16
C ARG A 7 12.66 -16.23 1.91
N THR A 8 12.92 -14.92 1.96
CA THR A 8 11.90 -13.92 2.36
C THR A 8 11.33 -13.34 1.07
N ILE A 9 10.02 -13.49 0.87
CA ILE A 9 9.32 -12.83 -0.23
C ILE A 9 8.83 -11.49 0.32
N ALA A 10 9.45 -10.40 -0.10
CA ALA A 10 8.97 -9.07 0.23
C ALA A 10 7.78 -8.75 -0.68
N ILE A 11 6.63 -8.45 -0.09
CA ILE A 11 5.47 -7.93 -0.82
C ILE A 11 5.60 -6.40 -0.81
N PRO A 12 5.53 -5.72 -1.98
CA PRO A 12 5.54 -4.27 -2.02
C PRO A 12 4.39 -3.68 -1.19
N PRO A 13 4.62 -2.61 -0.40
CA PRO A 13 3.58 -2.04 0.45
C PRO A 13 2.38 -1.52 -0.37
N SER A 14 2.64 -0.98 -1.56
CA SER A 14 1.61 -0.51 -2.48
C SER A 14 0.66 -1.63 -2.93
N GLU A 15 1.16 -2.85 -3.06
CA GLU A 15 0.36 -4.01 -3.45
C GLU A 15 -0.57 -4.44 -2.32
N THR A 16 -0.04 -4.52 -1.09
CA THR A 16 -0.83 -4.77 0.12
C THR A 16 -1.94 -3.73 0.30
N ILE A 17 -1.66 -2.44 0.04
CA ILE A 17 -2.68 -1.39 0.16
C ILE A 17 -3.77 -1.56 -0.90
N ARG A 18 -3.43 -1.88 -2.15
CA ARG A 18 -4.42 -2.12 -3.21
C ARG A 18 -5.37 -3.27 -2.86
N GLU A 19 -4.82 -4.34 -2.31
CA GLU A 19 -5.60 -5.49 -1.83
C GLU A 19 -6.57 -5.05 -0.74
N GLN A 20 -6.10 -4.32 0.27
CA GLN A 20 -6.96 -3.81 1.35
C GLN A 20 -8.06 -2.87 0.88
N LEU A 21 -7.79 -2.01 -0.12
CA LEU A 21 -8.82 -1.15 -0.71
C LEU A 21 -9.89 -1.97 -1.41
N LYS A 22 -9.50 -2.99 -2.18
CA LYS A 22 -10.43 -3.88 -2.88
C LYS A 22 -11.29 -4.67 -1.91
N ASP A 23 -10.69 -5.28 -0.89
CA ASP A 23 -11.39 -6.10 0.11
C ASP A 23 -12.42 -5.31 0.91
N ARG A 24 -12.15 -4.01 1.10
CA ARG A 24 -13.03 -3.08 1.82
C ARG A 24 -14.03 -2.35 0.90
N GLY A 25 -13.99 -2.59 -0.42
CA GLY A 25 -14.78 -1.85 -1.40
C GLY A 25 -14.49 -0.34 -1.40
N MET A 26 -13.29 0.06 -0.96
CA MET A 26 -12.91 1.45 -0.76
C MET A 26 -12.24 2.02 -2.01
N THR A 27 -12.63 3.23 -2.40
CA THR A 27 -11.97 3.94 -3.51
C THR A 27 -10.68 4.63 -3.05
N GLN A 28 -9.75 4.92 -3.98
CA GLN A 28 -8.56 5.72 -3.66
C GLN A 28 -8.92 7.11 -3.12
N LYS A 29 -10.00 7.70 -3.65
CA LYS A 29 -10.51 9.00 -3.20
C LYS A 29 -10.94 8.97 -1.74
N GLU A 30 -11.72 7.96 -1.38
CA GLU A 30 -12.15 7.76 -0.01
C GLU A 30 -10.98 7.51 0.93
N PHE A 31 -10.01 6.70 0.50
CA PHE A 31 -8.78 6.46 1.25
C PHE A 31 -7.98 7.75 1.46
N ALA A 32 -7.83 8.58 0.44
CA ALA A 32 -7.15 9.88 0.54
C ALA A 32 -7.82 10.79 1.58
N ILE A 33 -9.15 10.90 1.54
CA ILE A 33 -9.92 11.70 2.51
C ILE A 33 -9.70 11.17 3.93
N ARG A 34 -9.79 9.85 4.15
CA ARG A 34 -9.61 9.23 5.48
C ARG A 34 -8.20 9.40 6.04
N MET A 35 -7.19 9.47 5.17
CA MET A 35 -5.78 9.66 5.56
C MET A 35 -5.38 11.13 5.67
N GLY A 36 -6.25 12.09 5.34
CA GLY A 36 -5.90 13.51 5.27
C GLY A 36 -4.89 13.82 4.16
N LEU A 37 -4.90 13.04 3.08
CA LEU A 37 -3.99 13.15 1.94
C LEU A 37 -4.73 13.64 0.70
N THR A 38 -3.98 14.14 -0.29
CA THR A 38 -4.53 14.42 -1.61
C THR A 38 -4.63 13.12 -2.44
N GLU A 39 -5.59 13.05 -3.36
CA GLU A 39 -5.70 11.91 -4.29
C GLU A 39 -4.41 11.70 -5.10
N LYS A 40 -3.70 12.80 -5.43
CA LYS A 40 -2.39 12.75 -6.09
C LYS A 40 -1.33 12.04 -5.24
N HIS A 41 -1.23 12.37 -3.95
CA HIS A 41 -0.28 11.71 -3.05
C HIS A 41 -0.57 10.22 -2.89
N VAL A 42 -1.85 9.85 -2.75
CA VAL A 42 -2.26 8.44 -2.71
C VAL A 42 -1.89 7.71 -3.99
N SER A 43 -2.12 8.33 -5.15
CA SER A 43 -1.74 7.76 -6.45
C SER A 43 -0.23 7.51 -6.54
N GLN A 44 0.60 8.48 -6.15
CA GLN A 44 2.06 8.33 -6.11
C GLN A 44 2.47 7.21 -5.14
N LEU A 45 1.85 7.13 -3.96
CA LEU A 45 2.09 6.09 -2.97
C LEU A 45 1.77 4.69 -3.52
N LEU A 46 0.62 4.54 -4.17
CA LEU A 46 0.22 3.28 -4.79
C LEU A 46 1.11 2.90 -5.97
N ASN A 47 1.72 3.87 -6.64
CA ASN A 47 2.67 3.63 -7.73
C ASN A 47 4.12 3.49 -7.24
N GLY A 48 4.37 3.52 -5.92
CA GLY A 48 5.71 3.39 -5.35
C GLY A 48 6.62 4.60 -5.64
N GLN A 49 6.06 5.78 -5.86
CA GLN A 49 6.74 7.02 -6.23
C GLN A 49 6.84 8.03 -5.07
N VAL A 50 6.66 7.57 -3.83
CA VAL A 50 6.82 8.38 -2.62
C VAL A 50 8.19 8.08 -2.02
N GLU A 51 8.94 9.14 -1.71
CA GLU A 51 10.25 9.12 -1.05
C GLU A 51 10.13 9.35 0.46
#